data_AF-A0A2P6NLU2-F1
#
_entry.id   AF-A0A2P6NLU2-F1
#
_cell.length_a   1.000
_cell.length_b   1.000
_cell.length_c   1.000
_cell.angle_alpha   90.00
_cell.angle_beta   90.00
_cell.angle_gamma   90.00
#
_symmetry.space_group_name_H-M   'P 1'
#
loop_
_entity.id
_entity.type
_entity.pdbx_description
1 polymer ?
#
loop_
_entity_poly.entity_id
_entity_poly.type
_entity_poly.pdbx_seq_one_letter_code
_entity_poly.pdbx_strand_id
1 'polypeptide(L)'
;MKLRPFPGVRSLNKHLQKLHGQIARSYVSSPSNSTGPHSGYWKTIDLGNENDDEACCTVHCLKFVDGKFAFVVRQLTSEENQISPGLFIIMSLSKPIYAWKFYIHLLKTVPIQTKTGTAIVLGFLGNIVTQKVFEKKATFEWGRAGKVLAYYAIMMPIAHYWYKFLDRLFEKRAERAKLDAEKEKEKKPQTGLSVIDSTVLKKLALDELIFDPFCIFLFFTVIGVLERKSLSQIREKIGKEYWITQKMSWKLWPAVQLINFALVPGDFRILFVNVISFVWGIFLQLRASN
;
A
#
# COMPACT_ATOMS: atom_id res chain seq x y z
N MET A 1 -17.19 4.27 -25.66
CA MET A 1 -15.76 3.96 -25.84
C MET A 1 -15.53 2.50 -25.45
N LYS A 2 -15.46 1.57 -26.42
CA LYS A 2 -15.28 0.13 -26.15
C LYS A 2 -13.82 -0.15 -25.78
N LEU A 3 -13.57 -0.60 -24.56
CA LEU A 3 -12.25 -1.06 -24.10
C LEU A 3 -11.88 -2.34 -24.86
N ARG A 4 -10.75 -2.32 -25.58
CA ARG A 4 -10.19 -3.53 -26.21
C ARG A 4 -9.62 -4.46 -25.12
N PRO A 5 -9.80 -5.78 -25.22
CA PRO A 5 -9.18 -6.73 -24.28
C PRO A 5 -7.66 -6.78 -24.48
N PHE A 6 -6.91 -6.74 -23.38
CA PHE A 6 -5.45 -6.80 -23.37
C PHE A 6 -4.91 -8.18 -23.82
N PRO A 7 -3.95 -8.24 -24.75
CA PRO A 7 -3.41 -9.50 -25.30
C PRO A 7 -2.58 -10.34 -24.29
N GLY A 8 -2.14 -9.76 -23.17
CA GLY A 8 -1.29 -10.44 -22.19
C GLY A 8 -1.99 -11.47 -21.28
N VAL A 9 -3.28 -11.29 -20.98
CA VAL A 9 -4.02 -12.18 -20.07
C VAL A 9 -4.26 -13.55 -20.70
N ARG A 10 -4.52 -13.61 -22.01
CA ARG A 10 -4.63 -14.89 -22.74
C ARG A 10 -3.30 -15.62 -22.85
N SER A 11 -2.19 -14.89 -22.99
CA SER A 11 -0.84 -15.46 -23.04
C SER A 11 -0.45 -16.08 -21.70
N LEU A 12 -0.70 -15.37 -20.58
CA LEU A 12 -0.43 -15.86 -19.24
C LEU A 12 -1.29 -17.09 -18.88
N ASN A 13 -2.57 -17.08 -19.26
CA ASN A 13 -3.47 -18.21 -19.02
C ASN A 13 -3.07 -19.44 -19.86
N LYS A 14 -2.63 -19.25 -21.11
CA LYS A 14 -2.04 -20.32 -21.93
C LYS A 14 -0.74 -20.84 -21.33
N HIS A 15 0.11 -19.98 -20.78
CA HIS A 15 1.36 -20.40 -20.14
C HIS A 15 1.10 -21.20 -18.86
N LEU A 16 0.12 -20.80 -18.06
CA LEU A 16 -0.31 -21.51 -16.85
C LEU A 16 -0.95 -22.86 -17.18
N GLN A 17 -1.78 -22.94 -18.21
CA GLN A 17 -2.32 -24.22 -18.69
C GLN A 17 -1.23 -25.16 -19.24
N LYS A 18 -0.22 -24.61 -19.91
CA LYS A 18 0.93 -25.38 -20.41
C LYS A 18 1.82 -25.88 -19.27
N LEU A 19 2.03 -25.06 -18.23
CA LEU A 19 2.73 -25.47 -17.00
C LEU A 19 1.95 -26.55 -16.25
N HIS A 20 0.63 -26.40 -16.07
CA HIS A 20 -0.21 -27.45 -15.48
C HIS A 20 -0.14 -28.75 -16.27
N GLY A 21 -0.18 -28.69 -17.62
CA GLY A 21 -0.07 -29.87 -18.47
C GLY A 21 1.33 -30.50 -18.53
N GLN A 22 2.39 -29.76 -18.21
CA GLN A 22 3.77 -30.28 -18.11
C GLN A 22 4.05 -30.89 -16.73
N ILE A 23 3.54 -30.27 -15.67
CA ILE A 23 3.61 -30.78 -14.29
C ILE A 23 2.77 -32.06 -14.15
N ALA A 24 1.58 -32.12 -14.76
CA ALA A 24 0.77 -33.33 -14.79
C ALA A 24 1.45 -34.50 -15.52
N ARG A 25 2.17 -34.23 -16.62
CA ARG A 25 2.89 -35.27 -17.40
C ARG A 25 4.15 -35.79 -16.71
N SER A 26 4.84 -34.97 -15.94
CA SER A 26 6.02 -35.39 -15.15
C SER A 26 5.64 -36.18 -13.89
N TYR A 27 4.39 -36.10 -13.44
CA TYR A 27 3.84 -36.89 -12.33
C TYR A 27 3.35 -38.29 -12.73
N VAL A 28 2.94 -38.49 -13.98
CA VAL A 28 2.46 -39.80 -14.48
C VAL A 28 3.62 -40.78 -14.75
N SER A 29 4.86 -40.29 -14.84
CA SER A 29 6.02 -41.07 -15.29
C SER A 29 7.03 -41.47 -14.20
N SER A 30 6.75 -41.27 -12.91
CA SER A 30 7.65 -41.76 -11.84
C SER A 30 7.13 -43.06 -11.24
N PRO A 31 7.80 -44.21 -11.45
CA PRO A 31 7.48 -45.44 -10.75
C PRO A 31 7.80 -45.27 -9.26
N SER A 32 6.97 -45.86 -8.42
CA SER A 32 6.95 -45.77 -6.96
C SER A 32 8.15 -46.39 -6.22
N ASN A 33 9.29 -46.65 -6.87
CA ASN A 33 10.44 -47.26 -6.21
C ASN A 33 11.76 -46.81 -6.86
N SER A 34 12.45 -45.85 -6.24
CA SER A 34 13.89 -45.68 -6.45
C SER A 34 14.54 -45.12 -5.19
N THR A 35 15.10 -46.02 -4.39
CA THR A 35 16.09 -45.73 -3.34
C THR A 35 17.40 -45.30 -4.00
N GLY A 36 17.70 -44.00 -3.98
CA GLY A 36 18.97 -43.45 -4.48
C GLY A 36 19.29 -42.09 -3.82
N PRO A 37 20.57 -41.69 -3.73
CA PRO A 37 21.07 -40.71 -2.77
C PRO A 37 20.77 -39.23 -3.11
N HIS A 38 19.85 -38.96 -4.05
CA HIS A 38 19.32 -37.62 -4.34
C HIS A 38 17.85 -37.49 -3.92
N SER A 39 17.48 -38.12 -2.81
CA SER A 39 16.15 -37.96 -2.20
C SER A 39 16.05 -36.58 -1.57
N GLY A 40 15.37 -35.65 -2.25
CA GLY A 40 14.87 -34.43 -1.61
C GLY A 40 14.03 -34.81 -0.39
N TYR A 41 14.22 -34.12 0.72
CA TYR A 41 13.45 -34.32 1.95
C TYR A 41 11.97 -34.00 1.70
N TRP A 42 11.21 -35.00 1.26
CA TRP A 42 9.75 -35.00 1.29
C TRP A 42 9.34 -35.33 2.73
N LYS A 43 8.82 -34.36 3.47
CA LYS A 43 8.23 -34.62 4.79
C LYS A 43 6.72 -34.70 4.60
N THR A 44 6.23 -35.92 4.41
CA THR A 44 4.80 -36.22 4.49
C THR A 44 4.38 -36.05 5.94
N ILE A 45 3.46 -35.12 6.20
CA ILE A 45 2.78 -35.03 7.50
C ILE A 45 1.40 -35.62 7.25
N ASP A 46 1.24 -36.91 7.54
CA ASP A 46 -0.07 -37.53 7.57
C ASP A 46 -0.79 -37.06 8.84
N LEU A 47 -1.94 -36.43 8.64
CA LEU A 47 -2.84 -36.00 9.71
C LEU A 47 -3.99 -37.01 9.89
N GLY A 48 -3.73 -38.29 9.64
CA GLY A 48 -4.69 -39.38 9.82
C GLY A 48 -4.47 -40.08 11.15
N ASN A 49 -5.52 -40.22 11.95
CA ASN A 49 -5.52 -41.07 13.12
C ASN A 49 -5.54 -42.53 12.64
N GLU A 50 -4.65 -43.37 13.15
CA GLU A 50 -4.28 -44.69 12.58
C GLU A 50 -5.38 -45.78 12.62
N ASN A 51 -6.64 -45.44 12.96
CA ASN A 51 -7.69 -46.43 13.25
C ASN A 51 -9.07 -46.19 12.62
N ASP A 52 -9.26 -45.24 11.72
CA ASP A 52 -10.53 -45.09 10.99
C ASP A 52 -10.27 -44.96 9.48
N ASP A 53 -11.00 -45.76 8.68
CA ASP A 53 -11.01 -45.78 7.21
C ASP A 53 -11.61 -44.49 6.59
N GLU A 54 -11.38 -43.32 7.19
CA GLU A 54 -11.87 -42.02 6.72
C GLU A 54 -10.73 -41.13 6.19
N ALA A 55 -10.77 -40.92 4.86
CA ALA A 55 -10.23 -39.78 4.12
C ALA A 55 -8.81 -39.28 4.49
N CYS A 56 -7.79 -39.89 3.88
CA CYS A 56 -6.42 -39.33 3.86
C CYS A 56 -6.35 -38.02 3.03
N CYS A 57 -6.27 -36.87 3.70
CA CYS A 57 -5.83 -35.62 3.08
C CYS A 57 -4.30 -35.52 3.12
N THR A 58 -3.60 -35.93 2.05
CA THR A 58 -2.15 -35.76 1.95
C THR A 58 -1.79 -34.39 1.37
N VAL A 59 -1.28 -33.48 2.19
CA VAL A 59 -0.76 -32.18 1.75
C VAL A 59 0.74 -32.33 1.44
N HIS A 60 1.10 -32.31 0.16
CA HIS A 60 2.51 -32.28 -0.25
C HIS A 60 3.05 -30.84 -0.32
N CYS A 61 3.91 -30.47 0.63
CA CYS A 61 4.92 -29.40 0.47
C CYS A 61 6.28 -30.10 0.22
N LEU A 62 7.23 -29.64 -0.59
CA LEU A 62 7.58 -28.30 -1.06
C LEU A 62 8.64 -28.45 -2.17
N LYS A 63 8.66 -27.57 -3.17
CA LYS A 63 9.92 -27.20 -3.86
C LYS A 63 10.12 -25.70 -3.75
N PHE A 64 11.27 -25.30 -3.22
CA PHE A 64 11.76 -23.92 -3.24
C PHE A 64 12.39 -23.68 -4.61
N VAL A 65 11.76 -22.86 -5.45
CA VAL A 65 12.35 -22.41 -6.73
C VAL A 65 12.23 -20.88 -6.75
N ASP A 66 13.38 -20.21 -6.85
CA ASP A 66 13.52 -18.76 -7.02
C ASP A 66 12.78 -17.90 -5.98
N GLY A 67 12.89 -18.26 -4.69
CA GLY A 67 12.41 -17.43 -3.58
C GLY A 67 10.88 -17.31 -3.46
N LYS A 68 10.13 -18.21 -4.11
CA LYS A 68 8.66 -18.26 -4.03
C LYS A 68 8.20 -19.63 -3.53
N PHE A 69 7.28 -19.62 -2.56
CA PHE A 69 6.59 -20.83 -2.10
C PHE A 69 5.49 -21.21 -3.11
N ALA A 70 5.50 -22.46 -3.57
CA ALA A 70 4.43 -23.04 -4.36
C ALA A 70 3.78 -24.17 -3.54
N PHE A 71 2.45 -24.12 -3.41
CA PHE A 71 1.64 -25.14 -2.75
C PHE A 71 0.91 -25.95 -3.81
N VAL A 72 1.06 -27.27 -3.80
CA VAL A 72 0.29 -28.18 -4.64
C VAL A 72 -0.54 -29.05 -3.71
N VAL A 73 -1.84 -28.79 -3.64
CA VAL A 73 -2.80 -29.62 -2.91
C VAL A 73 -3.34 -30.66 -3.88
N ARG A 74 -3.14 -31.95 -3.60
CA ARG A 74 -3.78 -33.04 -4.33
C ARG A 74 -4.98 -33.50 -3.52
N GLN A 75 -6.18 -33.32 -4.05
CA GLN A 75 -7.40 -33.91 -3.49
C GLN A 75 -7.51 -35.32 -4.06
N LEU A 76 -7.41 -36.36 -3.21
CA LEU A 76 -7.93 -37.68 -3.55
C LEU A 76 -9.43 -37.62 -3.27
N THR A 77 -10.22 -37.57 -4.34
CA THR A 77 -11.68 -37.57 -4.27
C THR A 77 -12.15 -38.92 -3.74
N SER A 78 -12.60 -38.95 -2.48
CA SER A 78 -13.72 -39.80 -2.10
C SER A 78 -15.01 -39.05 -2.45
N GLU A 79 -16.05 -39.78 -2.82
CA GLU A 79 -17.24 -39.38 -3.58
C GLU A 79 -18.18 -38.33 -2.95
N GLU A 80 -17.77 -37.58 -1.93
CA GLU A 80 -18.56 -36.47 -1.41
C GLU A 80 -17.88 -35.11 -1.65
N ASN A 81 -18.65 -34.20 -2.26
CA ASN A 81 -18.32 -32.82 -2.62
C ASN A 81 -18.03 -31.90 -1.41
N GLN A 82 -17.23 -32.33 -0.43
CA GLN A 82 -16.73 -31.47 0.63
C GLN A 82 -15.31 -31.01 0.33
N ILE A 83 -15.19 -29.73 -0.03
CA ILE A 83 -13.91 -29.03 -0.12
C ILE A 83 -13.28 -29.03 1.28
N SER A 84 -12.08 -29.60 1.42
CA SER A 84 -11.40 -29.70 2.70
C SER A 84 -11.17 -28.31 3.34
N PRO A 85 -11.32 -28.16 4.69
CA PRO A 85 -11.13 -26.88 5.37
C PRO A 85 -9.78 -26.22 5.09
N GLY A 86 -8.71 -27.03 4.91
CA GLY A 86 -7.37 -26.55 4.59
C GLY A 86 -7.27 -25.85 3.23
N LEU A 87 -7.97 -26.36 2.21
CA LEU A 87 -8.00 -25.73 0.88
C LEU A 87 -8.80 -24.42 0.93
N PHE A 88 -9.86 -24.36 1.73
CA PHE A 88 -10.62 -23.11 1.96
C PHE A 88 -9.76 -22.04 2.66
N ILE A 89 -8.93 -22.43 3.63
CA ILE A 89 -7.99 -21.54 4.31
C ILE A 89 -6.93 -21.02 3.32
N ILE A 90 -6.30 -21.88 2.51
CA ILE A 90 -5.30 -21.48 1.51
C ILE A 90 -5.91 -20.55 0.46
N MET A 91 -7.10 -20.87 -0.05
CA MET A 91 -7.81 -20.02 -1.00
C MET A 91 -8.20 -18.67 -0.38
N SER A 92 -8.58 -18.65 0.90
CA SER A 92 -8.90 -17.41 1.63
C SER A 92 -7.67 -16.55 1.91
N LEU A 93 -6.54 -17.16 2.26
CA LEU A 93 -5.27 -16.47 2.51
C LEU A 93 -4.57 -15.97 1.22
N SER A 94 -4.85 -16.60 0.08
CA SER A 94 -4.28 -16.17 -1.21
C SER A 94 -4.92 -14.89 -1.75
N LYS A 95 -6.21 -14.64 -1.46
CA LYS A 95 -6.96 -13.46 -1.92
C LYS A 95 -6.31 -12.13 -1.50
N PRO A 96 -5.91 -11.91 -0.22
CA PRO A 96 -5.18 -10.72 0.20
C PRO A 96 -3.87 -10.50 -0.57
N ILE A 97 -3.12 -11.58 -0.86
CA ILE A 97 -1.84 -11.49 -1.56
C ILE A 97 -2.05 -11.04 -3.01
N TYR A 98 -3.06 -11.61 -3.69
CA TYR A 98 -3.40 -11.18 -5.06
C TYR A 98 -3.96 -9.77 -5.09
N ALA A 99 -4.81 -9.39 -4.13
CA ALA A 99 -5.32 -8.03 -4.00
C ALA A 99 -4.19 -7.01 -3.75
N TRP A 100 -3.23 -7.35 -2.88
CA TRP A 100 -2.04 -6.54 -2.65
C TRP A 100 -1.20 -6.41 -3.92
N LYS A 101 -0.88 -7.51 -4.60
CA LYS A 101 -0.12 -7.47 -5.87
C LYS A 101 -0.84 -6.63 -6.94
N PHE A 102 -2.16 -6.73 -7.02
CA PHE A 102 -2.97 -5.93 -7.92
C PHE A 102 -2.93 -4.44 -7.54
N TYR A 103 -3.06 -4.11 -6.25
CA TYR A 103 -2.94 -2.74 -5.76
C TYR A 103 -1.57 -2.13 -6.09
N ILE A 104 -0.48 -2.88 -5.84
CA ILE A 104 0.89 -2.45 -6.17
C ILE A 104 1.06 -2.26 -7.68
N HIS A 105 0.45 -3.14 -8.48
CA HIS A 105 0.43 -2.98 -9.93
C HIS A 105 -0.26 -1.67 -10.36
N LEU A 106 -1.44 -1.37 -9.81
CA LEU A 106 -2.15 -0.10 -10.06
C LEU A 106 -1.36 1.12 -9.59
N LEU A 107 -0.68 1.02 -8.45
CA LEU A 107 0.19 2.06 -7.90
C LEU A 107 1.32 2.43 -8.85
N LYS A 108 1.80 1.47 -9.66
CA LYS A 108 2.87 1.66 -10.65
C LYS A 108 2.36 2.09 -12.03
N THR A 109 1.24 1.54 -12.50
CA THR A 109 0.71 1.81 -13.85
C THR A 109 -0.14 3.08 -13.92
N VAL A 110 -0.97 3.32 -12.90
CA VAL A 110 -1.87 4.48 -12.79
C VAL A 110 -1.73 5.15 -11.42
N PRO A 111 -0.54 5.71 -11.10
CA PRO A 111 -0.19 6.15 -9.75
C PRO A 111 -1.14 7.22 -9.19
N ILE A 112 -1.47 8.24 -9.99
CA ILE A 112 -2.29 9.37 -9.53
C ILE A 112 -3.69 8.87 -9.16
N GLN A 113 -4.34 8.11 -10.04
CA GLN A 113 -5.68 7.58 -9.82
C GLN A 113 -5.73 6.67 -8.60
N THR A 114 -4.74 5.77 -8.46
CA THR A 114 -4.66 4.83 -7.34
C THR A 114 -4.46 5.56 -6.01
N LYS A 115 -3.54 6.53 -5.97
CA LYS A 115 -3.25 7.33 -4.77
C LYS A 115 -4.45 8.19 -4.39
N THR A 116 -5.09 8.83 -5.36
CA THR A 116 -6.31 9.63 -5.14
C THR A 116 -7.47 8.76 -4.65
N GLY A 117 -7.72 7.61 -5.27
CA GLY A 117 -8.74 6.67 -4.82
C GLY A 117 -8.50 6.18 -3.40
N THR A 118 -7.25 5.85 -3.06
CA THR A 118 -6.86 5.45 -1.70
C THR A 118 -7.15 6.57 -0.69
N ALA A 119 -6.77 7.81 -1.01
CA ALA A 119 -6.98 8.97 -0.14
C ALA A 119 -8.46 9.30 0.06
N ILE A 120 -9.27 9.21 -1.00
CA ILE A 120 -10.72 9.42 -0.96
C ILE A 120 -11.39 8.39 -0.04
N VAL A 121 -11.03 7.11 -0.17
CA VAL A 121 -11.57 6.04 0.69
C VAL A 121 -11.20 6.28 2.15
N LEU A 122 -9.93 6.58 2.44
CA LEU A 122 -9.50 6.86 3.81
C LEU A 122 -10.13 8.13 4.37
N GLY A 123 -10.25 9.18 3.57
CA GLY A 123 -10.92 10.42 3.94
C GLY A 123 -12.40 10.20 4.25
N PHE A 124 -13.08 9.36 3.46
CA PHE A 124 -14.49 8.98 3.70
C PHE A 124 -14.64 8.20 5.00
N LEU A 125 -13.80 7.18 5.22
CA LEU A 125 -13.81 6.40 6.46
C LEU A 125 -13.50 7.29 7.67
N GLY A 126 -12.52 8.19 7.54
CA GLY A 126 -12.20 9.17 8.58
C GLY A 126 -13.38 10.08 8.89
N ASN A 127 -14.11 10.52 7.86
CA ASN A 127 -15.33 11.32 8.03
C ASN A 127 -16.46 10.55 8.75
N ILE A 128 -16.64 9.27 8.45
CA ILE A 128 -17.57 8.40 9.21
C ILE A 128 -17.18 8.37 10.67
N VAL A 129 -15.90 8.14 10.97
CA VAL A 129 -15.40 8.10 12.35
C VAL A 129 -15.59 9.45 13.04
N THR A 130 -15.23 10.57 12.41
CA THR A 130 -15.45 11.91 12.96
C THR A 130 -16.92 12.15 13.33
N GLN A 131 -17.84 11.91 12.40
CA GLN A 131 -19.25 12.23 12.62
C GLN A 131 -19.93 11.29 13.63
N LYS A 132 -19.64 9.99 13.58
CA LYS A 132 -20.34 8.98 14.39
C LYS A 132 -19.68 8.73 15.73
N VAL A 133 -18.35 8.71 15.80
CA VAL A 133 -17.62 8.38 17.04
C VAL A 133 -17.35 9.64 17.86
N PHE A 134 -16.79 10.68 17.24
CA PHE A 134 -16.37 11.89 17.96
C PHE A 134 -17.52 12.88 18.18
N GLU A 135 -18.28 13.18 17.13
CA GLU A 135 -19.37 14.17 17.22
C GLU A 135 -20.71 13.55 17.61
N LYS A 136 -20.83 12.21 17.55
CA LYS A 136 -22.05 11.45 17.88
C LYS A 136 -23.31 11.99 17.18
N LYS A 137 -23.19 12.43 15.92
CA LYS A 137 -24.32 12.98 15.16
C LYS A 137 -25.38 11.92 14.87
N ALA A 138 -26.64 12.27 15.16
CA ALA A 138 -27.81 11.41 14.89
C ALA A 138 -27.93 11.10 13.38
N THR A 139 -27.89 12.13 12.54
CA THR A 139 -27.93 12.00 11.08
C THR A 139 -26.54 12.13 10.47
N PHE A 140 -26.29 11.40 9.38
CA PHE A 140 -25.01 11.49 8.66
C PHE A 140 -25.06 12.62 7.63
N GLU A 141 -24.10 13.54 7.70
CA GLU A 141 -24.01 14.70 6.82
C GLU A 141 -23.25 14.35 5.54
N TRP A 142 -23.98 13.90 4.52
CA TRP A 142 -23.43 13.61 3.19
C TRP A 142 -22.74 14.81 2.55
N GLY A 143 -23.26 16.01 2.78
CA GLY A 143 -22.64 17.25 2.29
C GLY A 143 -21.22 17.45 2.85
N ARG A 144 -20.97 17.08 4.11
CA ARG A 144 -19.63 17.16 4.70
C ARG A 144 -18.70 16.10 4.12
N ALA A 145 -19.17 14.86 3.97
CA ALA A 145 -18.42 13.81 3.31
C ALA A 145 -17.99 14.25 1.90
N GLY A 146 -18.92 14.76 1.09
CA GLY A 146 -18.64 15.25 -0.26
C GLY A 146 -17.54 16.31 -0.32
N LYS A 147 -17.54 17.26 0.64
CA LYS A 147 -16.49 18.30 0.74
C LYS A 147 -15.11 17.72 1.04
N VAL A 148 -15.03 16.76 1.96
CA VAL A 148 -13.78 16.09 2.32
C VAL A 148 -13.24 15.30 1.13
N LEU A 149 -14.11 14.60 0.41
CA LEU A 149 -13.74 13.84 -0.77
C LEU A 149 -13.21 14.76 -1.89
N ALA A 150 -13.87 15.90 -2.11
CA ALA A 150 -13.42 16.91 -3.06
C ALA A 150 -12.03 17.45 -2.71
N TYR A 151 -11.75 17.72 -1.42
CA TYR A 151 -10.42 18.12 -0.98
C TYR A 151 -9.36 17.08 -1.32
N TYR A 152 -9.57 15.79 -0.97
CA TYR A 152 -8.59 14.74 -1.29
C TYR A 152 -8.41 14.53 -2.79
N ALA A 153 -9.47 14.70 -3.59
CA ALA A 153 -9.40 14.65 -5.05
C ALA A 153 -8.50 15.75 -5.63
N ILE A 154 -8.51 16.95 -5.05
CA ILE A 154 -7.67 18.09 -5.46
C ILE A 154 -6.25 17.95 -4.91
N MET A 155 -6.11 17.61 -3.63
CA MET A 155 -4.84 17.61 -2.91
C MET A 155 -3.90 16.50 -3.38
N MET A 156 -4.43 15.32 -3.70
CA MET A 156 -3.59 14.15 -3.98
C MET A 156 -2.76 14.25 -5.27
N PRO A 157 -3.29 14.77 -6.40
CA PRO A 157 -2.46 15.13 -7.55
C PRO A 157 -1.37 16.14 -7.21
N ILE A 158 -1.68 17.17 -6.41
CA ILE A 158 -0.70 18.20 -6.00
C ILE A 158 0.43 17.54 -5.19
N ALA A 159 0.08 16.72 -4.20
CA ALA A 159 1.04 15.97 -3.41
C ALA A 159 1.91 15.05 -4.28
N HIS A 160 1.31 14.32 -5.23
CA HIS A 160 2.06 13.46 -6.16
C HIS A 160 3.16 14.23 -6.90
N TYR A 161 2.81 15.41 -7.44
CA TYR A 161 3.79 16.23 -8.15
C TYR A 161 4.80 16.89 -7.20
N TRP A 162 4.41 17.22 -5.97
CA TRP A 162 5.32 17.74 -4.94
C TRP A 162 6.42 16.73 -4.58
N TYR A 163 6.06 15.47 -4.26
CA TYR A 163 7.05 14.42 -3.98
C TYR A 163 7.97 14.19 -5.19
N LYS A 164 7.41 14.19 -6.40
CA LYS A 164 8.19 14.06 -7.64
C LYS A 164 9.14 15.25 -7.84
N PHE A 165 8.73 16.45 -7.45
CA PHE A 165 9.57 17.64 -7.49
C PHE A 165 10.72 17.53 -6.48
N LEU A 166 10.44 17.17 -5.23
CA LEU A 166 11.47 16.95 -4.20
C LEU A 166 12.47 15.88 -4.63
N ASP A 167 11.98 14.76 -5.17
CA ASP A 167 12.86 13.71 -5.69
C ASP A 167 13.74 14.26 -6.81
N ARG A 168 13.19 14.93 -7.83
CA ARG A 168 14.01 15.53 -8.91
C ARG A 168 15.01 16.57 -8.43
N LEU A 169 14.63 17.41 -7.46
CA LEU A 169 15.47 18.48 -6.94
C LEU A 169 16.71 17.94 -6.25
N PHE A 170 16.58 16.82 -5.53
CA PHE A 170 17.67 16.28 -4.74
C PHE A 170 18.31 15.02 -5.31
N GLU A 171 17.63 14.20 -6.10
CA GLU A 171 18.19 13.02 -6.77
C GLU A 171 19.27 13.43 -7.78
N LYS A 172 19.00 14.44 -8.60
CA LYS A 172 20.01 15.01 -9.52
C LYS A 172 21.21 15.64 -8.81
N ARG A 173 21.05 16.08 -7.56
CA ARG A 173 22.15 16.65 -6.76
C ARG A 173 22.90 15.54 -6.02
N ALA A 174 22.20 14.53 -5.54
CA ALA A 174 22.75 13.37 -4.87
C ALA A 174 23.53 12.47 -5.83
N GLU A 175 23.06 12.24 -7.05
CA GLU A 175 23.80 11.49 -8.08
C GLU A 175 25.08 12.21 -8.49
N ARG A 176 25.02 13.53 -8.70
CA ARG A 176 26.22 14.34 -8.97
C ARG A 176 27.20 14.32 -7.81
N ALA A 177 26.71 14.54 -6.59
CA ALA A 177 27.54 14.47 -5.38
C ALA A 177 28.11 13.07 -5.13
N LYS A 178 27.39 11.99 -5.48
CA LYS A 178 27.90 10.62 -5.43
C LYS A 178 28.96 10.39 -6.49
N LEU A 179 28.77 10.87 -7.73
CA LEU A 179 29.76 10.74 -8.80
C LEU A 179 31.04 11.54 -8.50
N ASP A 180 30.90 12.67 -7.82
CA ASP A 180 32.02 13.47 -7.33
C ASP A 180 32.67 12.84 -6.08
N ALA A 181 31.89 12.22 -5.19
CA ALA A 181 32.40 11.52 -4.00
C ALA A 181 32.94 10.11 -4.28
N GLU A 182 32.49 9.43 -5.34
CA GLU A 182 32.98 8.13 -5.79
C GLU A 182 34.35 8.28 -6.47
N LYS A 183 34.63 9.47 -7.03
CA LYS A 183 36.01 9.88 -7.36
C LYS A 183 36.90 10.05 -6.11
N GLU A 184 36.32 10.19 -4.91
CA GLU A 184 37.06 10.42 -3.66
C GLU A 184 37.02 9.23 -2.66
N LYS A 185 36.17 8.21 -2.83
CA LYS A 185 35.89 7.19 -1.80
C LYS A 185 36.22 5.76 -2.22
N GLU A 186 37.51 5.41 -2.15
CA GLU A 186 37.95 4.00 -2.10
C GLU A 186 38.20 3.50 -0.65
N LYS A 187 37.85 4.24 0.41
CA LYS A 187 38.11 3.81 1.80
C LYS A 187 37.03 4.25 2.80
N LYS A 188 36.03 3.40 3.08
CA LYS A 188 35.53 3.06 4.45
C LYS A 188 34.22 2.25 4.43
N PRO A 189 33.97 1.38 5.43
CA PRO A 189 32.74 0.60 5.55
C PRO A 189 31.57 1.49 6.01
N GLN A 190 30.41 1.36 5.37
CA GLN A 190 29.20 2.14 5.66
C GLN A 190 28.40 1.48 6.79
N THR A 191 28.30 2.15 7.95
CA THR A 191 27.42 1.76 9.07
C THR A 191 26.04 2.42 8.93
N GLY A 192 24.97 1.67 9.23
CA GLY A 192 23.56 1.98 8.96
C GLY A 192 22.92 3.22 9.63
N LEU A 193 23.69 4.07 10.31
CA LEU A 193 23.23 5.40 10.76
C LEU A 193 23.32 6.47 9.64
N SER A 194 23.85 6.10 8.46
CA SER A 194 23.98 6.99 7.29
C SER A 194 22.69 7.20 6.49
N VAL A 195 21.52 6.83 7.03
CA VAL A 195 20.23 6.88 6.32
C VAL A 195 19.59 8.27 6.38
N ILE A 196 19.94 9.08 7.39
CA ILE A 196 19.52 10.48 7.50
C ILE A 196 20.68 11.35 7.00
N ASP A 197 20.65 11.70 5.72
CA ASP A 197 21.62 12.57 5.10
C ASP A 197 21.11 14.01 4.96
N SER A 198 21.97 14.91 4.49
CA SER A 198 21.58 16.31 4.24
C SER A 198 20.46 16.45 3.21
N THR A 199 20.26 15.45 2.34
CA THR A 199 19.18 15.43 1.36
C THR A 199 17.84 15.18 2.03
N VAL A 200 17.75 14.18 2.91
CA VAL A 200 16.56 13.87 3.69
C VAL A 200 16.14 15.08 4.54
N LEU A 201 17.09 15.71 5.23
CA LEU A 201 16.80 16.90 6.05
C LEU A 201 16.32 18.10 5.21
N LYS A 202 16.89 18.32 4.02
CA LYS A 202 16.43 19.39 3.12
C LYS A 202 15.05 19.10 2.54
N LYS A 203 14.74 17.84 2.20
CA LYS A 203 13.39 17.42 1.79
C LYS A 203 12.38 17.67 2.91
N LEU A 204 12.72 17.25 4.13
CA LEU A 204 11.91 17.48 5.32
C LEU A 204 11.66 18.97 5.55
N ALA A 205 12.71 19.80 5.52
CA ALA A 205 12.56 21.23 5.73
C ALA A 205 11.66 21.90 4.67
N LEU A 206 11.78 21.51 3.40
CA LEU A 206 10.89 22.04 2.36
C LEU A 206 9.45 21.55 2.52
N ASP A 207 9.26 20.30 2.94
CA ASP A 207 7.92 19.76 3.18
C ASP A 207 7.23 20.51 4.33
N GLU A 208 7.89 20.63 5.48
CA GLU A 208 7.31 21.22 6.69
C GLU A 208 7.18 22.74 6.66
N LEU A 209 8.06 23.45 5.93
CA LEU A 209 8.06 24.92 5.90
C LEU A 209 7.33 25.51 4.70
N ILE A 210 7.07 24.73 3.65
CA ILE A 210 6.41 25.22 2.44
C ILE A 210 5.15 24.42 2.16
N PHE A 211 5.28 23.11 2.04
CA PHE A 211 4.18 22.29 1.57
C PHE A 211 3.09 22.12 2.62
N ASP A 212 3.45 21.84 3.86
CA ASP A 212 2.49 21.65 4.95
C ASP A 212 1.67 22.93 5.24
N PRO A 213 2.27 24.13 5.38
CA PRO A 213 1.55 25.41 5.41
C PRO A 213 0.57 25.59 4.25
N PHE A 214 1.01 25.26 3.03
CA PHE A 214 0.16 25.31 1.84
C PHE A 214 -1.01 24.31 1.93
N CYS A 215 -0.78 23.08 2.38
CA CYS A 215 -1.80 22.05 2.51
C CYS A 215 -2.92 22.45 3.48
N ILE A 216 -2.54 23.01 4.64
CA ILE A 216 -3.48 23.45 5.68
C ILE A 216 -4.28 24.66 5.20
N PHE A 217 -3.62 25.63 4.57
CA PHE A 217 -4.30 26.77 3.96
C PHE A 217 -5.29 26.34 2.88
N LEU A 218 -4.87 25.44 1.98
CA LEU A 218 -5.72 24.91 0.91
C LEU A 218 -6.92 24.16 1.48
N PHE A 219 -6.74 23.36 2.54
CA PHE A 219 -7.81 22.63 3.20
C PHE A 219 -8.93 23.58 3.68
N PHE A 220 -8.60 24.57 4.51
CA PHE A 220 -9.61 25.50 5.03
C PHE A 220 -10.25 26.34 3.91
N THR A 221 -9.48 26.70 2.87
CA THR A 221 -10.00 27.42 1.71
C THR A 221 -11.01 26.58 0.93
N VAL A 222 -10.66 25.34 0.57
CA VAL A 222 -11.55 24.43 -0.19
C VAL A 222 -12.82 24.14 0.61
N ILE A 223 -12.70 23.82 1.89
CA ILE A 223 -13.87 23.56 2.74
C ILE A 223 -14.76 24.80 2.83
N GLY A 224 -14.18 25.99 3.03
CA GLY A 224 -14.93 27.24 3.10
C GLY A 224 -15.67 27.59 1.80
N VAL A 225 -15.00 27.41 0.64
CA VAL A 225 -15.61 27.63 -0.68
C VAL A 225 -16.76 26.64 -0.93
N LEU A 226 -16.57 25.36 -0.61
CA LEU A 226 -17.62 24.35 -0.79
C LEU A 226 -18.77 24.50 0.23
N GLU A 227 -18.53 25.19 1.35
CA GLU A 227 -19.56 25.64 2.29
C GLU A 227 -20.30 26.90 1.82
N ARG A 228 -19.93 27.47 0.67
CA ARG A 228 -20.47 28.73 0.13
C ARG A 228 -20.32 29.91 1.09
N LYS A 229 -19.24 29.91 1.89
CA LYS A 229 -18.90 31.03 2.78
C LYS A 229 -18.36 32.23 1.99
N SER A 230 -18.60 33.43 2.50
CA SER A 230 -17.98 34.64 1.93
C SER A 230 -16.46 34.64 2.16
N LEU A 231 -15.72 35.41 1.35
CA LEU A 231 -14.27 35.54 1.53
C LEU A 231 -13.89 36.06 2.93
N SER A 232 -14.71 36.93 3.53
CA SER A 232 -14.50 37.42 4.89
C SER A 232 -14.63 36.30 5.92
N GLN A 233 -15.65 35.45 5.81
CA GLN A 233 -15.85 34.29 6.69
C GLN A 233 -14.74 33.26 6.55
N ILE A 234 -14.27 33.01 5.31
CA ILE A 234 -13.15 32.09 5.07
C ILE A 234 -11.87 32.64 5.70
N ARG A 235 -11.57 33.92 5.49
CA ARG A 235 -10.40 34.59 6.08
C ARG A 235 -10.44 34.55 7.60
N GLU A 236 -11.60 34.81 8.21
CA GLU A 236 -11.78 34.75 9.66
C GLU A 236 -11.52 33.34 10.19
N LYS A 237 -12.08 32.32 9.53
CA LYS A 237 -11.86 30.92 9.91
C LYS A 237 -10.39 30.52 9.82
N ILE A 238 -9.72 30.88 8.72
CA ILE A 238 -8.27 30.65 8.56
C ILE A 238 -7.50 31.38 9.66
N GLY A 239 -7.81 32.64 9.95
CA GLY A 239 -7.13 33.40 11.02
C GLY A 239 -7.23 32.73 12.40
N LYS A 240 -8.36 32.11 12.71
CA LYS A 240 -8.60 31.40 13.98
C LYS A 240 -7.95 30.02 14.03
N GLU A 241 -8.10 29.22 12.98
CA GLU A 241 -7.79 27.79 12.99
C GLU A 241 -6.41 27.45 12.44
N TYR A 242 -5.87 28.27 11.54
CA TYR A 242 -4.65 27.95 10.80
C TYR A 242 -3.45 27.71 11.71
N TRP A 243 -3.13 28.65 12.60
CA TRP A 243 -1.95 28.53 13.44
C TRP A 243 -2.06 27.43 14.50
N ILE A 244 -3.26 27.16 14.99
CA ILE A 244 -3.51 26.06 15.91
C ILE A 244 -3.24 24.74 15.17
N THR A 245 -3.80 24.60 13.97
CA THR A 245 -3.63 23.43 13.12
C THR A 245 -2.16 23.25 12.70
N GLN A 246 -1.48 24.33 12.31
CA GLN A 246 -0.07 24.33 11.90
C GLN A 246 0.86 23.89 13.03
N LYS A 247 0.67 24.41 14.25
CA LYS A 247 1.48 24.02 15.41
C LYS A 247 1.28 22.55 15.76
N MET A 248 0.07 22.02 15.59
CA MET A 248 -0.20 20.59 15.78
C MET A 248 0.42 19.76 14.66
N SER A 249 0.43 20.29 13.43
CA SER A 249 1.07 19.68 12.28
C SER A 249 2.56 19.47 12.53
N TRP A 250 3.26 20.53 12.93
CA TRP A 250 4.69 20.49 13.27
C TRP A 250 5.06 19.64 14.49
N LYS A 251 4.09 19.20 15.30
CA LYS A 251 4.34 18.21 16.38
C LYS A 251 4.32 16.77 15.88
N LEU A 252 3.64 16.51 14.76
CA LEU A 252 3.40 15.18 14.23
C LEU A 252 4.20 14.92 12.96
N TRP A 253 4.00 15.78 11.96
CA TRP A 253 4.47 15.56 10.59
C TRP A 253 5.98 15.54 10.43
N PRO A 254 6.79 16.36 11.15
CA PRO A 254 8.24 16.27 10.99
C PRO A 254 8.82 14.89 11.30
N ALA A 255 8.30 14.21 12.33
CA ALA A 255 8.71 12.85 12.67
C ALA A 255 8.23 11.83 11.62
N VAL A 256 6.98 11.96 11.18
CA VAL A 256 6.39 11.10 10.14
C VAL A 256 7.14 11.24 8.82
N GLN A 257 7.44 12.47 8.39
CA GLN A 257 8.12 12.75 7.14
C GLN A 257 9.60 12.38 7.19
N LEU A 258 10.26 12.51 8.35
CA LEU A 258 11.62 12.01 8.52
C LEU A 258 11.65 10.50 8.25
N ILE A 259 10.74 9.73 8.84
CA ILE A 259 10.61 8.28 8.58
C ILE A 259 10.29 8.03 7.11
N ASN A 260 9.36 8.79 6.52
CA ASN A 260 8.94 8.64 5.14
C ASN A 260 10.10 8.84 4.15
N PHE A 261 10.90 9.89 4.32
CA PHE A 261 12.00 10.20 3.42
C PHE A 261 13.24 9.33 3.67
N ALA A 262 13.49 8.93 4.92
CA ALA A 262 14.64 8.11 5.29
C ALA A 262 14.43 6.62 4.96
N LEU A 263 13.26 6.06 5.28
CA LEU A 263 13.04 4.60 5.29
C LEU A 263 12.08 4.11 4.20
N VAL A 264 11.13 4.93 3.75
CA VAL A 264 10.06 4.46 2.85
C VAL A 264 10.50 4.57 1.37
N PRO A 265 10.45 3.48 0.59
CA PRO A 265 10.73 3.53 -0.85
C PRO A 265 9.79 4.49 -1.58
N GLY A 266 10.30 5.19 -2.60
CA GLY A 266 9.58 6.26 -3.29
C GLY A 266 8.16 5.91 -3.76
N ASP A 267 7.96 4.68 -4.26
CA ASP A 267 6.65 4.18 -4.70
C ASP A 267 5.61 4.15 -3.56
N PHE A 268 6.05 3.88 -2.32
CA PHE A 268 5.20 3.65 -1.15
C PHE A 268 5.06 4.87 -0.23
N ARG A 269 5.83 5.94 -0.45
CA ARG A 269 5.78 7.13 0.43
C ARG A 269 4.39 7.71 0.60
N ILE A 270 3.63 7.79 -0.49
CA ILE A 270 2.27 8.31 -0.46
C ILE A 270 1.31 7.34 0.24
N LEU A 271 1.52 6.02 0.11
CA LEU A 271 0.73 5.04 0.85
C LEU A 271 0.98 5.16 2.36
N PHE A 272 2.25 5.28 2.77
CA PHE A 272 2.62 5.49 4.16
C PHE A 272 1.98 6.76 4.74
N VAL A 273 2.11 7.89 4.03
CA VAL A 273 1.50 9.16 4.41
C VAL A 273 -0.01 9.04 4.51
N ASN A 274 -0.67 8.38 3.54
CA ASN A 274 -2.11 8.18 3.54
C ASN A 274 -2.63 7.47 4.79
N VAL A 275 -1.91 6.48 5.31
CA VAL A 275 -2.30 5.78 6.55
C VAL A 275 -2.31 6.74 7.74
N ILE A 276 -1.29 7.58 7.87
CA ILE A 276 -1.25 8.60 8.93
C ILE A 276 -2.28 9.71 8.67
N SER A 277 -2.51 10.05 7.39
CA SER A 277 -3.51 11.02 6.96
C SER A 277 -4.94 10.62 7.32
N PHE A 278 -5.22 9.34 7.58
CA PHE A 278 -6.51 8.92 8.12
C PHE A 278 -6.77 9.56 9.49
N VAL A 279 -5.80 9.44 10.42
CA VAL A 279 -5.90 10.00 11.77
C VAL A 279 -5.84 11.52 11.72
N TRP A 280 -4.92 12.09 10.95
CA TRP A 280 -4.83 13.53 10.74
C TRP A 280 -6.10 14.11 10.10
N GLY A 281 -6.71 13.38 9.17
CA GLY A 281 -7.95 13.75 8.52
C GLY A 281 -9.12 13.84 9.50
N ILE A 282 -9.19 12.97 10.51
CA ILE A 282 -10.18 13.08 11.59
C ILE A 282 -9.98 14.38 12.36
N PHE A 283 -8.74 14.70 12.73
CA PHE A 283 -8.40 15.94 13.44
C PHE A 283 -8.77 17.19 12.63
N LEU A 284 -8.36 17.28 11.36
CA LEU A 284 -8.68 18.40 10.48
C LEU A 284 -10.18 18.61 10.35
N GLN A 285 -10.94 17.53 10.25
CA GLN A 285 -12.39 17.60 10.15
C GLN A 285 -13.02 18.13 11.44
N LEU A 286 -12.52 17.75 12.62
CA LEU A 286 -12.98 18.29 13.90
C LEU A 286 -12.67 19.80 14.03
N ARG A 287 -11.52 20.26 13.53
CA ARG A 287 -11.19 21.70 13.47
C ARG A 287 -12.05 22.44 12.45
N ALA A 288 -12.45 21.78 11.37
CA ALA A 288 -13.32 22.38 10.36
C ALA A 288 -14.79 22.47 10.78
N SER A 289 -15.26 21.62 11.70
CA SER A 289 -16.63 21.70 12.23
C SER A 289 -16.81 22.74 13.34
N ASN A 290 -15.75 23.02 14.10
CA ASN A 290 -15.71 24.09 15.11
C ASN A 290 -15.46 25.46 14.45
#